data_AF-A0A8K1FWN5-F1
#
_entry.id   AF-A0A8K1FWN5-F1
#
_cell.length_a   1.000
_cell.length_b   1.000
_cell.length_c   1.000
_cell.angle_alpha   90.00
_cell.angle_beta   90.00
_cell.angle_gamma   90.00
#
_symmetry.space_group_name_H-M   'P 1'
#
loop_
_entity.id
_entity.type
_entity.pdbx_description
1 polymer ?
#
loop_
_entity_poly.entity_id
_entity_poly.type
_entity_poly.pdbx_seq_one_letter_code
_entity_poly.pdbx_strand_id
1 'polypeptide(L)' 'DVKCSGNWMWGSKVGSEGGALVAACDALVAAMHRLGVAIDGGKDSLSMAARVGTETVMAP' A
#
# COMPACT_ATOMS: atom_id res chain seq x y z
N ASP A 1 -0.41 17.04 -18.73
CA ASP A 1 -0.88 16.50 -17.45
C ASP A 1 -0.15 15.18 -17.23
N VAL A 2 0.60 15.03 -16.13
CA VAL A 2 1.26 13.76 -15.79
C VAL A 2 0.34 13.04 -14.83
N LYS A 3 -0.25 11.95 -15.31
CA LYS A 3 -1.19 11.14 -14.52
C LYS A 3 -0.48 9.92 -13.97
N CYS A 4 -0.46 9.79 -12.64
CA CYS A 4 0.13 8.65 -11.95
C CYS A 4 -0.98 7.73 -11.43
N SER A 5 -0.78 6.42 -11.58
CA SER A 5 -1.64 5.42 -10.96
C SER A 5 -0.96 4.80 -9.75
N GLY A 6 -1.61 4.86 -8.58
CA GLY A 6 -1.15 4.19 -7.37
C GLY A 6 -1.74 2.79 -7.25
N ASN A 7 -0.92 1.75 -7.32
CA ASN A 7 -1.35 0.37 -7.14
C ASN A 7 -0.70 -0.23 -5.89
N TRP A 8 -1.54 -0.71 -4.96
CA TRP A 8 -1.10 -1.18 -3.66
C TRP A 8 -1.34 -2.68 -3.53
N MET A 9 -0.31 -3.44 -3.19
CA MET A 9 -0.41 -4.85 -2.84
C MET A 9 0.10 -5.00 -1.41
N TRP A 10 -0.79 -5.28 -0.45
CA TRP A 10 -0.44 -5.33 0.98
C TRP A 10 -1.31 -6.35 1.72
N GLY A 11 -0.81 -7.01 2.75
CA GLY A 11 -1.63 -7.90 3.60
C GLY A 11 -2.21 -7.16 4.81
N SER A 12 -2.95 -6.07 4.59
CA SER A 12 -3.32 -5.12 5.67
C SER A 12 -4.22 -5.70 6.77
N LYS A 13 -4.76 -6.90 6.56
CA LYS A 13 -5.63 -7.62 7.50
C LYS A 13 -4.87 -8.47 8.54
N VAL A 14 -3.54 -8.45 8.52
CA VAL A 14 -2.69 -9.23 9.43
C VAL A 14 -2.04 -8.29 10.46
N GLY A 15 -2.28 -8.53 11.75
CA GLY A 15 -1.62 -7.80 12.83
C GLY A 15 -1.74 -6.27 12.70
N SER A 16 -0.60 -5.57 12.74
CA SER A 16 -0.51 -4.11 12.65
C SER A 16 -0.30 -3.58 11.22
N GLU A 17 -0.34 -4.44 10.20
CA GLU A 17 -0.02 -4.08 8.81
C GLU A 17 -0.94 -3.00 8.23
N GLY A 18 -2.20 -2.95 8.67
CA GLY A 18 -3.11 -1.86 8.29
C GLY A 18 -2.63 -0.49 8.77
N GLY A 19 -2.02 -0.40 9.96
CA GLY A 19 -1.44 0.85 10.45
C GLY A 19 -0.17 1.25 9.68
N ALA A 20 0.65 0.27 9.29
CA ALA A 20 1.82 0.50 8.46
C ALA A 20 1.43 1.06 7.08
N LEU A 21 0.34 0.55 6.48
CA LEU A 21 -0.19 1.07 5.22
C LEU A 21 -0.63 2.55 5.33
N VAL A 22 -1.27 2.94 6.44
CA VAL A 22 -1.63 4.35 6.68
C VAL A 22 -0.38 5.24 6.72
N ALA A 23 0.63 4.84 7.50
CA ALA A 23 1.89 5.59 7.58
C ALA A 23 2.60 5.69 6.23
N ALA A 24 2.57 4.62 5.42
CA ALA A 24 3.12 4.63 4.07
C ALA A 24 2.37 5.59 3.14
N CYS A 25 1.04 5.64 3.21
CA CYS A 25 0.22 6.60 2.48
C CYS A 25 0.55 8.05 2.86
N ASP A 26 0.69 8.35 4.15
CA ASP A 26 1.04 9.70 4.62
C ASP A 26 2.41 10.13 4.10
N ALA A 27 3.41 9.24 4.17
CA ALA A 27 4.74 9.49 3.64
C ALA A 27 4.74 9.71 2.12
N LEU A 28 3.95 8.91 1.38
CA LEU A 28 3.78 9.07 -0.06
C LEU A 28 3.20 10.44 -0.40
N VAL A 29 2.11 10.85 0.26
CA VAL A 29 1.48 12.16 0.04
C VAL A 29 2.49 13.28 0.26
N ALA A 30 3.27 13.23 1.34
CA ALA A 30 4.31 14.21 1.61
C ALA A 30 5.39 14.25 0.50
N ALA A 31 5.81 13.09 0.00
CA ALA A 31 6.79 13.00 -1.08
C ALA A 31 6.24 13.55 -2.41
N MET A 32 5.02 13.17 -2.78
CA MET A 32 4.35 13.62 -4.00
C MET A 32 4.12 15.13 -3.99
N HIS A 33 3.73 15.69 -2.84
CA HIS A 33 3.58 17.12 -2.66
C HIS A 33 4.88 17.87 -2.94
N ARG A 34 6.02 17.39 -2.41
CA ARG A 34 7.34 17.99 -2.66
C ARG A 34 7.77 17.93 -4.13
N LEU A 35 7.35 16.89 -4.84
CA LEU A 35 7.67 16.68 -6.25
C LEU A 35 6.70 17.40 -7.21
N GLY A 36 5.58 17.93 -6.71
CA GLY A 36 4.56 18.58 -7.54
C GLY A 36 3.80 17.61 -8.45
N VAL A 37 3.73 16.33 -8.09
CA VAL A 37 2.99 15.28 -8.83
C VAL A 37 1.83 14.76 -7.98
N ALA A 38 0.83 14.15 -8.62
CA ALA A 38 -0.31 13.55 -7.94
C ALA A 38 -0.68 12.19 -8.54
N ILE A 39 -1.21 11.29 -7.68
CA ILE A 39 -1.91 10.08 -8.12
C ILE A 39 -3.38 10.45 -8.30
N ASP A 40 -3.93 10.20 -9.49
CA ASP A 40 -5.31 10.54 -9.84
C ASP A 40 -6.15 9.31 -10.24
N GLY A 41 -5.61 8.11 -10.04
CA GLY A 41 -6.32 6.85 -10.20
C GLY A 41 -5.53 5.69 -9.60
N GLY A 42 -6.16 4.52 -9.46
CA GLY A 42 -5.47 3.36 -8.88
C GLY A 42 -6.39 2.29 -8.34
N LYS A 43 -5.78 1.25 -7.78
CA LYS A 43 -6.46 0.13 -7.12
C LYS A 43 -5.61 -0.43 -5.98
N ASP A 44 -6.27 -1.07 -5.04
CA ASP A 44 -5.64 -1.83 -3.97
C ASP A 44 -5.97 -3.34 -4.05
N SER A 45 -5.03 -4.14 -3.54
CA SER A 45 -5.17 -5.55 -3.19
C SER A 45 -4.67 -5.72 -1.77
N LEU A 46 -5.60 -5.82 -0.81
CA LEU A 46 -5.33 -5.76 0.63
C LEU A 46 -5.27 -7.11 1.35
N SER A 47 -5.37 -8.20 0.58
CA SER A 47 -5.31 -9.58 1.09
C SER A 47 -4.05 -10.30 0.63
N MET A 48 -2.93 -9.57 0.47
CA MET A 48 -1.67 -10.12 -0.02
C MET A 48 -0.94 -10.89 1.09
N ALA A 49 -1.62 -11.91 1.62
CA ALA A 49 -1.13 -12.82 2.63
C ALA A 49 -1.73 -14.21 2.37
N ALA A 50 -0.94 -15.26 2.58
CA ALA A 50 -1.35 -16.65 2.43
C ALA A 50 -1.03 -17.45 3.69
N ARG A 51 -1.87 -18.45 4.00
CA ARG A 51 -1.63 -19.38 5.11
C ARG A 51 -0.93 -20.63 4.56
N VAL A 52 0.27 -20.92 5.08
CA VAL A 52 1.03 -22.13 4.75
C VAL A 52 1.20 -22.95 6.03
N GLY A 53 0.40 -24.01 6.16
CA GLY A 53 0.29 -24.74 7.43
C GLY A 53 -0.20 -23.83 8.56
N THR A 54 0.61 -23.65 9.60
CA THR A 54 0.32 -22.75 10.73
C THR A 54 0.88 -21.35 10.55
N GLU A 55 1.65 -21.09 9.50
CA GLU A 55 2.33 -19.81 9.27
C GLU A 55 1.56 -18.92 8.30
N THR A 56 1.52 -17.61 8.59
CA THR A 56 0.99 -16.62 7.63
C THR A 56 2.15 -15.96 6.91
N VAL A 57 2.26 -16.22 5.62
CA VAL A 57 3.28 -15.65 4.74
C VAL A 57 2.69 -14.42 4.06
N MET A 58 3.35 -13.29 4.20
CA MET A 58 2.98 -12.04 3.54
C MET A 58 3.58 -12.01 2.13
N ALA A 59 2.91 -11.34 1.19
CA ALA A 59 3.56 -11.02 -0.08
C ALA A 59 4.80 -10.15 0.19
N PRO A 60 5.88 -10.33 -0.61
CA PRO A 60 7.11 -9.55 -0.47
C PRO A 60 6.89 -8.05 -0.71
#